data_AF-A0A371CWY4-F1
#
_entry.id   AF-A0A371CWY4-F1
#
_cell.length_a   1.000
_cell.length_b   1.000
_cell.length_c   1.000
_cell.angle_alpha   90.00
_cell.angle_beta   90.00
_cell.angle_gamma   90.00
#
_symmetry.space_group_name_H-M   'P 1'
#
loop_
_entity.id
_entity.type
_entity.pdbx_description
1 polymer ?
#
loop_
_entity_poly.entity_id
_entity_poly.type
_entity_poly.pdbx_seq_one_letter_code
_entity_poly.pdbx_strand_id
1 'polypeptide(L)'
;MASLMSLESVRVPIYGHGFSAENVCSQVQKSVDSVADLLSALREHLNTFNRVHRLPPELLSLIFEMIAHIPNRHEDIFNFDKLTSEEYTRARPPSSGIATIAHVCKRWRAVALSTPSLWTYVSALPGSDQFRAYVERSLSLPLSVSVGTDAPHLQESLSSVGPRLRRLDLAINGSVEDDIHTSVLRIEAPSVRCATLMCSPECSSEVLEVVVSLEVEWVELFGQRKSSLEALALSLATNWLPSNTFTQLTHLVLSCNPDILSTSRTGLLTLLANAPRLEFLHILRLWYSGTDGMTVALDHLRSLVFDSTHWDSVLPFFARLLIPAATPVAVLNAPPMAVAPLSPPLDSSSSVTSLAIYSKGSTLQINAKSALRDYLLHGESDCDGFYKFDDIVCSLHDLLSLSTVTSLTLSHGDVDVVPLLQHFHQVSDLELHSSGSPHGRTTVQEVLQSVESDGWLPALSSFTLRVHGPITYEISILGAAAQMLRTRARMDPGHPVRRVVVQLCDRARDPAARVAYESDKIRANFAPHVEEFEVREVPRPTGQPKRWMVEGAEKYWTLYDRAKPEYLGPWHSGDSSGGWTDGR
;
A
#
# COMPACT_ATOMS: atom_id res chain seq x y z
N MET A 1 -16.06 -40.87 -43.82
CA MET A 1 -17.07 -41.89 -44.19
C MET A 1 -16.46 -43.27 -44.00
N ALA A 2 -17.05 -44.02 -43.06
CA ALA A 2 -17.02 -45.47 -42.83
C ALA A 2 -15.82 -46.33 -43.28
N SER A 3 -15.19 -46.99 -42.30
CA SER A 3 -15.00 -48.45 -42.37
C SER A 3 -15.16 -49.05 -40.97
N LEU A 4 -16.02 -50.06 -40.87
CA LEU A 4 -16.56 -50.69 -39.65
C LEU A 4 -16.55 -52.21 -39.88
N MET A 5 -16.41 -52.96 -38.78
CA MET A 5 -16.56 -54.43 -38.60
C MET A 5 -15.31 -55.27 -38.94
N SER A 6 -14.91 -56.28 -38.16
CA SER A 6 -15.70 -57.28 -37.44
C SER A 6 -14.94 -57.89 -36.25
N LEU A 7 -15.69 -58.28 -35.21
CA LEU A 7 -15.27 -59.05 -34.03
C LEU A 7 -14.94 -60.51 -34.36
N GLU A 8 -13.97 -61.09 -33.65
CA GLU A 8 -13.94 -62.53 -33.35
C GLU A 8 -13.73 -62.76 -31.85
N SER A 9 -14.66 -63.51 -31.25
CA SER A 9 -14.69 -63.87 -29.84
C SER A 9 -13.81 -65.10 -29.58
N VAL A 10 -12.89 -65.00 -28.62
CA VAL A 10 -12.21 -66.19 -28.07
C VAL A 10 -12.99 -66.66 -26.84
N ARG A 11 -13.61 -67.85 -26.97
CA ARG A 11 -14.29 -68.56 -25.87
C ARG A 11 -13.26 -69.29 -25.01
N VAL A 12 -13.28 -69.06 -23.69
CA VAL A 12 -12.64 -69.92 -22.69
C VAL A 12 -13.75 -70.74 -21.99
N PRO A 13 -13.59 -72.06 -21.82
CA PRO A 13 -14.65 -72.91 -21.27
C PRO A 13 -14.74 -72.80 -19.75
N ILE A 14 -15.95 -72.55 -19.26
CA ILE A 14 -16.31 -72.51 -17.85
C ILE A 14 -16.74 -73.92 -17.43
N TYR A 15 -15.97 -74.56 -16.54
CA TYR A 15 -16.45 -75.69 -15.75
C TYR A 15 -16.14 -75.45 -14.26
N GLY A 16 -17.23 -75.21 -13.51
CA GLY A 16 -17.44 -75.77 -12.17
C GLY A 16 -16.57 -75.28 -11.01
N HIS A 17 -16.90 -74.12 -10.44
CA HIS A 17 -17.30 -73.96 -9.03
C HIS A 17 -17.69 -72.50 -8.81
N GLY A 18 -18.89 -72.25 -8.27
CA GLY A 18 -19.47 -70.92 -8.06
C GLY A 18 -18.74 -70.09 -7.02
N PHE A 19 -17.57 -69.56 -7.37
CA PHE A 19 -16.99 -68.39 -6.72
C PHE A 19 -17.40 -67.17 -7.56
N SER A 20 -18.39 -66.42 -7.07
CA SER A 20 -18.81 -65.15 -7.67
C SER A 20 -17.58 -64.24 -7.86
N ALA A 21 -17.41 -63.67 -9.06
CA ALA A 21 -16.36 -62.68 -9.32
C ALA A 21 -16.41 -61.50 -8.34
N GLU A 22 -17.58 -61.21 -7.76
CA GLU A 22 -17.76 -60.21 -6.70
C GLU A 22 -17.08 -60.62 -5.39
N ASN A 23 -17.05 -61.92 -5.06
CA ASN A 23 -16.35 -62.42 -3.87
C ASN A 23 -14.83 -62.30 -4.03
N VAL A 24 -14.31 -62.57 -5.23
CA VAL A 24 -12.87 -62.41 -5.53
C VAL A 24 -12.48 -60.93 -5.51
N CYS A 25 -13.29 -60.06 -6.11
CA CYS A 25 -13.08 -58.60 -6.09
C CYS A 25 -13.11 -58.05 -4.66
N SER A 26 -14.09 -58.47 -3.84
CA SER A 26 -14.18 -58.10 -2.42
C SER A 26 -12.97 -58.59 -1.62
N GLN A 27 -12.46 -59.79 -1.89
CA GLN A 27 -11.33 -60.36 -1.17
C GLN A 27 -9.99 -59.72 -1.54
N VAL A 28 -9.83 -59.34 -2.82
CA VAL A 28 -8.71 -58.52 -3.27
C VAL A 28 -8.78 -57.13 -2.62
N GLN A 29 -9.95 -56.49 -2.59
CA GLN A 29 -10.11 -55.18 -1.95
C GLN A 29 -9.74 -55.24 -0.46
N LYS A 30 -10.22 -56.24 0.29
CA LYS A 30 -9.83 -56.45 1.70
C LYS A 30 -8.33 -56.63 1.89
N SER A 31 -7.66 -57.30 0.95
CA SER A 31 -6.22 -57.51 1.00
C SER A 31 -5.45 -56.21 0.73
N VAL A 32 -5.93 -55.40 -0.23
CA VAL A 32 -5.40 -54.06 -0.50
C VAL A 32 -5.56 -53.17 0.73
N ASP A 33 -6.73 -53.16 1.34
CA ASP A 33 -7.03 -52.38 2.55
C ASP A 33 -6.10 -52.79 3.71
N SER A 34 -5.88 -54.10 3.90
CA SER A 34 -4.98 -54.63 4.94
C SER A 34 -3.52 -54.21 4.74
N VAL A 35 -3.04 -54.21 3.50
CA VAL A 35 -1.68 -53.75 3.18
C VAL A 35 -1.56 -52.23 3.37
N ALA A 36 -2.59 -51.47 3.00
CA ALA A 36 -2.65 -50.02 3.23
C ALA A 36 -2.60 -49.69 4.73
N ASP A 37 -3.32 -50.44 5.57
CA ASP A 37 -3.31 -50.28 7.02
C ASP A 37 -1.93 -50.57 7.63
N LEU A 38 -1.28 -51.66 7.21
CA LEU A 38 0.07 -52.00 7.66
C LEU A 38 1.09 -50.92 7.26
N LEU A 39 1.04 -50.46 6.01
CA LEU A 39 1.90 -49.37 5.53
C LEU A 39 1.67 -48.07 6.33
N SER A 40 0.42 -47.77 6.66
CA SER A 40 0.04 -46.62 7.49
C SER A 40 0.63 -46.72 8.90
N ALA A 41 0.56 -47.91 9.53
CA ALA A 41 1.15 -48.16 10.85
C ALA A 41 2.68 -48.06 10.85
N LEU A 42 3.35 -48.60 9.82
CA LEU A 42 4.82 -48.49 9.69
C LEU A 42 5.27 -47.04 9.47
N ARG A 43 4.55 -46.27 8.64
CA ARG A 43 4.80 -44.83 8.46
C ARG A 43 4.61 -44.06 9.75
N GLU A 44 3.57 -44.40 10.52
CA GLU A 44 3.33 -43.81 11.84
C GLU A 44 4.48 -44.09 12.81
N HIS A 45 4.98 -45.33 12.85
CA HIS A 45 6.13 -45.69 13.67
C HIS A 45 7.40 -44.95 13.23
N LEU A 46 7.67 -44.87 11.91
CA LEU A 46 8.81 -44.11 11.38
C LEU A 46 8.75 -42.63 11.77
N ASN A 47 7.56 -42.04 11.72
CA ASN A 47 7.37 -40.64 12.10
C ASN A 47 7.72 -40.36 13.58
N THR A 48 7.60 -41.35 14.48
CA THR A 48 7.98 -41.18 15.90
C THR A 48 9.48 -40.92 16.09
N PHE A 49 10.34 -41.32 15.15
CA PHE A 49 11.78 -41.05 15.21
C PHE A 49 12.14 -39.62 14.77
N ASN A 50 11.23 -38.91 14.11
CA ASN A 50 11.47 -37.55 13.66
C ASN A 50 11.44 -36.57 14.85
N ARG A 51 12.39 -35.62 14.91
CA ARG A 51 12.53 -34.66 16.01
C ARG A 51 11.29 -33.81 16.21
N VAL A 52 10.59 -33.46 15.14
CA VAL A 52 9.35 -32.66 15.21
C VAL A 52 8.25 -33.41 15.95
N HIS A 53 8.24 -34.74 15.93
CA HIS A 53 7.34 -35.58 16.72
C HIS A 53 7.74 -35.67 18.21
N ARG A 54 8.75 -34.95 18.67
CA ARG A 54 9.01 -34.81 20.11
C ARG A 54 8.33 -33.59 20.73
N LEU A 55 7.83 -32.67 19.89
CA LEU A 55 7.15 -31.47 20.36
C LEU A 55 5.78 -31.83 20.98
N PRO A 56 5.44 -31.30 22.16
CA PRO A 56 4.10 -31.43 22.71
C PRO A 56 3.02 -30.94 21.72
N PRO A 57 1.79 -31.48 21.78
CA PRO A 57 0.70 -31.06 20.90
C PRO A 57 0.44 -29.55 20.98
N GLU A 58 0.62 -28.91 22.13
CA GLU A 58 0.45 -27.47 22.33
C GLU A 58 1.44 -26.65 21.50
N LEU A 59 2.71 -27.07 21.43
CA LEU A 59 3.72 -26.40 20.60
C LEU A 59 3.44 -26.61 19.11
N LEU A 60 2.96 -27.80 18.73
CA LEU A 60 2.54 -28.06 17.35
C LEU A 60 1.33 -27.20 16.97
N SER A 61 0.35 -27.05 17.87
CA SER A 61 -0.80 -26.15 17.68
C SER A 61 -0.35 -24.72 17.48
N LEU A 62 0.59 -24.20 18.29
CA LEU A 62 1.15 -22.85 18.10
C LEU A 62 1.84 -22.69 16.75
N ILE A 63 2.63 -23.69 16.31
CA ILE A 63 3.26 -23.67 14.99
C ILE A 63 2.20 -23.69 13.88
N PHE A 64 1.17 -24.53 14.01
CA PHE A 64 0.08 -24.60 13.05
C PHE A 64 -0.70 -23.29 13.00
N GLU A 65 -0.91 -22.64 14.14
CA GLU A 65 -1.52 -21.32 14.24
C GLU A 65 -0.66 -20.28 13.53
N MET A 66 0.65 -20.26 13.74
CA MET A 66 1.54 -19.36 13.00
C MET A 66 1.44 -19.54 11.48
N ILE A 67 1.26 -20.78 10.99
CA ILE A 67 1.12 -21.11 9.56
C ILE A 67 -0.29 -20.77 9.04
N ALA A 68 -1.31 -21.07 9.83
CA ALA A 68 -2.71 -20.82 9.49
C ALA A 68 -3.07 -19.32 9.60
N HIS A 69 -2.36 -18.57 10.45
CA HIS A 69 -2.45 -17.12 10.64
C HIS A 69 -1.33 -16.34 9.93
N ILE A 70 -0.53 -16.95 9.03
CA ILE A 70 0.46 -16.20 8.25
C ILE A 70 -0.24 -14.99 7.61
N PRO A 71 0.35 -13.77 7.71
CA PRO A 71 -0.28 -12.50 7.32
C PRO A 71 -0.72 -12.36 5.86
N ASN A 72 -0.45 -13.34 5.00
CA ASN A 72 -0.80 -13.34 3.57
C ASN A 72 -2.29 -13.11 3.27
N ARG A 73 -3.18 -13.01 4.26
CA ARG A 73 -4.63 -12.95 4.05
C ARG A 73 -5.20 -11.54 3.91
N HIS A 74 -4.38 -10.51 4.16
CA HIS A 74 -4.78 -9.11 3.99
C HIS A 74 -3.69 -8.27 3.32
N GLU A 75 -2.77 -8.93 2.61
CA GLU A 75 -1.74 -8.30 1.76
C GLU A 75 -2.36 -7.71 0.52
N ASP A 76 -1.87 -6.53 0.17
CA ASP A 76 -2.19 -5.82 -1.05
C ASP A 76 -3.69 -5.49 -1.21
N ILE A 77 -4.36 -5.09 -0.12
CA ILE A 77 -5.77 -4.66 -0.20
C ILE A 77 -5.92 -3.50 -1.20
N PHE A 78 -6.85 -3.65 -2.16
CA PHE A 78 -7.07 -2.69 -3.25
C PHE A 78 -5.89 -2.50 -4.23
N ASN A 79 -5.02 -3.51 -4.37
CA ASN A 79 -4.06 -3.55 -5.47
C ASN A 79 -4.75 -3.89 -6.80
N PHE A 80 -5.28 -2.87 -7.47
CA PHE A 80 -5.95 -3.04 -8.77
C PHE A 80 -4.99 -3.36 -9.92
N ASP A 81 -3.69 -3.09 -9.76
CA ASP A 81 -2.69 -3.25 -10.81
C ASP A 81 -2.17 -4.70 -10.94
N LYS A 82 -2.05 -5.42 -9.82
CA LYS A 82 -1.51 -6.81 -9.81
C LYS A 82 -2.56 -7.90 -9.98
N LEU A 83 -3.84 -7.62 -9.71
CA LEU A 83 -4.86 -8.67 -9.59
C LEU A 83 -5.77 -8.66 -10.81
N THR A 84 -5.82 -9.79 -11.52
CA THR A 84 -6.86 -10.00 -12.54
C THR A 84 -8.23 -10.03 -11.87
N SER A 85 -9.29 -9.62 -12.58
CA SER A 85 -10.67 -9.71 -12.07
C SER A 85 -11.00 -11.12 -11.54
N GLU A 86 -10.51 -12.17 -12.21
CA GLU A 86 -10.67 -13.57 -11.77
C GLU A 86 -9.97 -13.92 -10.43
N GLU A 87 -8.88 -13.23 -10.07
CA GLU A 87 -8.14 -13.42 -8.81
C GLU A 87 -8.76 -12.64 -7.65
N TYR A 88 -9.50 -11.58 -7.93
CA TYR A 88 -10.31 -10.83 -6.96
C TYR A 88 -11.67 -11.50 -6.69
N THR A 89 -12.33 -12.01 -7.74
CA THR A 89 -13.70 -12.56 -7.68
C THR A 89 -13.75 -13.93 -7.00
N ARG A 90 -12.75 -14.78 -7.19
CA ARG A 90 -12.63 -16.03 -6.43
C ARG A 90 -12.00 -15.71 -5.09
N ALA A 91 -12.84 -15.68 -4.04
CA ALA A 91 -12.38 -15.74 -2.65
C ALA A 91 -11.13 -16.62 -2.59
N ARG A 92 -9.98 -15.97 -2.33
CA ARG A 92 -8.63 -16.52 -2.55
C ARG A 92 -8.66 -18.01 -2.18
N PRO A 93 -8.31 -18.94 -3.10
CA PRO A 93 -8.58 -20.36 -2.90
C PRO A 93 -8.12 -20.76 -1.52
N PRO A 94 -8.88 -21.60 -0.79
CA PRO A 94 -8.64 -21.92 0.61
C PRO A 94 -7.27 -22.59 0.80
N SER A 95 -6.21 -21.80 0.77
CA SER A 95 -4.91 -22.13 1.32
C SER A 95 -4.94 -21.77 2.80
N SER A 96 -6.03 -22.14 3.46
CA SER A 96 -5.92 -22.51 4.85
C SER A 96 -4.94 -23.68 4.85
N GLY A 97 -3.65 -23.40 5.08
CA GLY A 97 -2.59 -24.39 5.17
C GLY A 97 -2.93 -25.52 6.15
N ILE A 98 -3.97 -25.32 6.98
CA ILE A 98 -4.61 -26.33 7.81
C ILE A 98 -5.00 -27.61 7.07
N ALA A 99 -5.48 -27.55 5.83
CA ALA A 99 -5.78 -28.77 5.05
C ALA A 99 -4.48 -29.54 4.81
N THR A 100 -3.44 -28.86 4.31
CA THR A 100 -2.10 -29.43 4.13
C THR A 100 -1.54 -30.01 5.44
N ILE A 101 -1.62 -29.24 6.54
CA ILE A 101 -1.18 -29.65 7.88
C ILE A 101 -1.90 -30.92 8.34
N ALA A 102 -3.23 -30.98 8.18
CA ALA A 102 -4.06 -32.11 8.56
C ALA A 102 -3.87 -33.35 7.66
N HIS A 103 -3.13 -33.22 6.55
CA HIS A 103 -2.79 -34.30 5.63
C HIS A 103 -1.32 -34.76 5.73
N VAL A 104 -0.47 -34.11 6.54
CA VAL A 104 0.94 -34.51 6.72
C VAL A 104 1.06 -35.90 7.34
N CYS A 105 0.45 -36.12 8.50
CA CYS A 105 0.42 -37.42 9.19
C CYS A 105 -0.74 -37.51 10.17
N LYS A 106 -1.04 -38.72 10.68
CA LYS A 106 -2.13 -38.96 11.65
C LYS A 106 -2.03 -38.07 12.89
N ARG A 107 -0.84 -37.88 13.44
CA ARG A 107 -0.64 -37.05 14.63
C ARG A 107 -0.95 -35.58 14.36
N TRP A 108 -0.44 -35.03 13.26
CA TRP A 108 -0.69 -33.63 12.91
C TRP A 108 -2.18 -33.42 12.63
N ARG A 109 -2.83 -34.39 11.99
CA ARG A 109 -4.28 -34.40 11.84
C ARG A 109 -5.01 -34.39 13.17
N ALA A 110 -4.62 -35.23 14.13
CA ALA A 110 -5.23 -35.26 15.45
C ALA A 110 -5.08 -33.92 16.18
N VAL A 111 -3.87 -33.34 16.18
CA VAL A 111 -3.59 -32.03 16.78
C VAL A 111 -4.38 -30.92 16.09
N ALA A 112 -4.43 -30.91 14.76
CA ALA A 112 -5.19 -29.92 13.98
C ALA A 112 -6.69 -30.00 14.28
N LEU A 113 -7.26 -31.21 14.30
CA LEU A 113 -8.68 -31.43 14.60
C LEU A 113 -9.03 -31.10 16.07
N SER A 114 -8.10 -31.27 17.00
CA SER A 114 -8.29 -30.92 18.42
C SER A 114 -8.01 -29.46 18.74
N THR A 115 -7.68 -28.63 17.74
CA THR A 115 -7.34 -27.21 17.92
C THR A 115 -8.36 -26.32 17.20
N PRO A 116 -9.43 -25.87 17.87
CA PRO A 116 -10.54 -25.16 17.23
C PRO A 116 -10.16 -23.83 16.56
N SER A 117 -9.16 -23.11 17.09
CA SER A 117 -8.65 -21.84 16.55
C SER A 117 -8.18 -21.94 15.11
N LEU A 118 -7.69 -23.11 14.68
CA LEU A 118 -7.24 -23.34 13.30
C LEU A 118 -8.39 -23.36 12.28
N TRP A 119 -9.63 -23.49 12.75
CA TRP A 119 -10.83 -23.62 11.92
C TRP A 119 -11.69 -22.36 11.91
N THR A 120 -11.25 -21.27 12.55
CA THR A 120 -12.05 -20.03 12.67
C THR A 120 -12.07 -19.17 11.41
N TYR A 121 -11.14 -19.40 10.48
CA TYR A 121 -11.12 -18.73 9.18
C TYR A 121 -11.77 -19.62 8.12
N VAL A 122 -12.89 -19.17 7.56
CA VAL A 122 -13.71 -19.92 6.62
C VAL A 122 -13.73 -19.22 5.26
N SER A 123 -13.03 -19.79 4.28
CA SER A 123 -13.06 -19.35 2.88
C SER A 123 -13.59 -20.42 1.92
N ALA A 124 -14.32 -21.40 2.47
CA ALA A 124 -15.00 -22.43 1.70
C ALA A 124 -16.33 -21.90 1.17
N LEU A 125 -16.81 -22.48 0.06
CA LEU A 125 -18.10 -22.12 -0.52
C LEU A 125 -19.23 -22.27 0.53
N PRO A 126 -20.05 -21.24 0.75
CA PRO A 126 -21.27 -21.31 1.54
C PRO A 126 -22.09 -22.57 1.25
N GLY A 127 -22.62 -23.21 2.29
CA GLY A 127 -23.41 -24.45 2.17
C GLY A 127 -22.63 -25.73 1.83
N SER A 128 -21.32 -25.66 1.55
CA SER A 128 -20.51 -26.86 1.28
C SER A 128 -20.21 -27.68 2.55
N ASP A 129 -19.89 -28.96 2.38
CA ASP A 129 -19.44 -29.82 3.50
C ASP A 129 -18.16 -29.30 4.15
N GLN A 130 -17.29 -28.68 3.35
CA GLN A 130 -16.09 -28.04 3.85
C GLN A 130 -16.43 -26.84 4.74
N PHE A 131 -17.35 -25.96 4.32
CA PHE A 131 -17.82 -24.84 5.15
C PHE A 131 -18.41 -25.32 6.47
N ARG A 132 -19.31 -26.32 6.43
CA ARG A 132 -19.89 -26.92 7.64
C ARG A 132 -18.83 -27.50 8.56
N ALA A 133 -17.85 -28.24 8.01
CA ALA A 133 -16.77 -28.82 8.79
C ALA A 133 -15.90 -27.76 9.48
N TYR A 134 -15.61 -26.63 8.82
CA TYR A 134 -14.89 -25.52 9.46
C TYR A 134 -15.70 -24.92 10.61
N VAL A 135 -16.98 -24.60 10.37
CA VAL A 135 -17.87 -24.02 11.38
C VAL A 135 -18.05 -24.94 12.58
N GLU A 136 -18.21 -26.24 12.35
CA GLU A 136 -18.34 -27.25 13.42
C GLU A 136 -17.05 -27.36 14.24
N ARG A 137 -15.89 -27.48 13.58
CA ARG A 137 -14.59 -27.66 14.25
C ARG A 137 -14.12 -26.42 15.00
N SER A 138 -14.56 -25.23 14.60
CA SER A 138 -14.29 -23.98 15.31
C SER A 138 -15.05 -23.83 16.64
N LEU A 139 -15.97 -24.76 16.95
CA LEU A 139 -16.79 -24.80 18.17
C LEU A 139 -17.57 -23.50 18.39
N SER A 140 -17.32 -22.78 19.49
CA SER A 140 -17.97 -21.51 19.83
C SER A 140 -17.07 -20.29 19.58
N LEU A 141 -15.89 -20.48 18.96
CA LEU A 141 -14.96 -19.38 18.74
C LEU A 141 -15.49 -18.37 17.71
N PRO A 142 -15.06 -17.10 17.78
CA PRO A 142 -15.42 -16.11 16.77
C PRO A 142 -14.89 -16.48 15.39
N LEU A 143 -15.67 -16.21 14.34
CA LEU A 143 -15.39 -16.60 12.96
C LEU A 143 -14.94 -15.42 12.10
N SER A 144 -14.03 -15.71 11.18
CA SER A 144 -13.64 -14.84 10.07
C SER A 144 -14.06 -15.52 8.78
N VAL A 145 -14.95 -14.91 8.00
CA VAL A 145 -15.49 -15.51 6.77
C VAL A 145 -15.08 -14.69 5.55
N SER A 146 -14.60 -15.36 4.50
CA SER A 146 -14.27 -14.74 3.21
C SER A 146 -14.98 -15.44 2.07
N VAL A 147 -15.88 -14.74 1.36
CA VAL A 147 -16.80 -15.33 0.38
C VAL A 147 -17.18 -14.32 -0.70
N GLY A 148 -17.61 -14.80 -1.88
CA GLY A 148 -18.20 -13.99 -2.94
C GLY A 148 -19.74 -13.89 -2.85
N THR A 149 -20.34 -12.83 -3.39
CA THR A 149 -21.81 -12.65 -3.44
C THR A 149 -22.50 -13.59 -4.41
N ASP A 150 -21.78 -14.10 -5.40
CA ASP A 150 -22.22 -15.09 -6.37
C ASP A 150 -22.35 -16.51 -5.77
N ALA A 151 -21.92 -16.70 -4.53
CA ALA A 151 -22.00 -17.99 -3.87
C ALA A 151 -23.47 -18.42 -3.62
N PRO A 152 -23.85 -19.65 -4.00
CA PRO A 152 -25.17 -20.18 -3.68
C PRO A 152 -25.33 -20.31 -2.16
N HIS A 153 -26.56 -20.14 -1.64
CA HIS A 153 -26.88 -20.26 -0.21
C HIS A 153 -26.11 -19.29 0.72
N LEU A 154 -25.56 -18.20 0.17
CA LEU A 154 -24.76 -17.23 0.93
C LEU A 154 -25.52 -16.65 2.13
N GLN A 155 -26.73 -16.12 1.90
CA GLN A 155 -27.53 -15.48 2.94
C GLN A 155 -27.86 -16.43 4.09
N GLU A 156 -28.29 -17.65 3.77
CA GLU A 156 -28.59 -18.70 4.77
C GLU A 156 -27.34 -19.07 5.57
N SER A 157 -26.21 -19.28 4.88
CA SER A 157 -24.95 -19.66 5.52
C SER A 157 -24.43 -18.55 6.44
N LEU A 158 -24.43 -17.31 5.98
CA LEU A 158 -23.99 -16.16 6.78
C LEU A 158 -24.93 -15.90 7.96
N SER A 159 -26.24 -16.03 7.78
CA SER A 159 -27.21 -15.92 8.87
C SER A 159 -26.97 -16.98 9.95
N SER A 160 -26.59 -18.21 9.56
CA SER A 160 -26.28 -19.28 10.51
C SER A 160 -25.03 -19.01 11.39
N VAL A 161 -24.09 -18.21 10.89
CA VAL A 161 -22.84 -17.86 11.60
C VAL A 161 -22.81 -16.43 12.15
N GLY A 162 -23.81 -15.60 11.81
CA GLY A 162 -23.88 -14.17 12.13
C GLY A 162 -23.52 -13.80 13.57
N PRO A 163 -24.10 -14.45 14.60
CA PRO A 163 -23.79 -14.15 16.01
C PRO A 163 -22.31 -14.34 16.39
N ARG A 164 -21.61 -15.25 15.70
CA ARG A 164 -20.19 -15.57 15.92
C ARG A 164 -19.27 -14.83 14.96
N LEU A 165 -19.81 -14.15 13.95
CA LEU A 165 -19.03 -13.48 12.92
C LEU A 165 -18.31 -12.28 13.52
N ARG A 166 -16.98 -12.28 13.43
CA ARG A 166 -16.10 -11.22 13.92
C ARG A 166 -15.41 -10.48 12.79
N ARG A 167 -15.12 -11.18 11.69
CA ARG A 167 -14.60 -10.59 10.46
C ARG A 167 -15.37 -11.11 9.25
N LEU A 168 -15.71 -10.21 8.33
CA LEU A 168 -16.33 -10.56 7.06
C LEU A 168 -15.56 -9.90 5.91
N ASP A 169 -15.06 -10.71 4.99
CA ASP A 169 -14.43 -10.25 3.76
C ASP A 169 -15.32 -10.71 2.58
N LEU A 170 -16.11 -9.79 2.03
CA LEU A 170 -17.10 -10.05 0.98
C LEU A 170 -16.61 -9.49 -0.36
N ALA A 171 -16.44 -10.38 -1.35
CA ALA A 171 -16.28 -9.97 -2.75
C ALA A 171 -17.67 -9.85 -3.39
N ILE A 172 -17.98 -8.68 -3.92
CA ILE A 172 -19.25 -8.33 -4.55
C ILE A 172 -19.08 -8.52 -6.06
N ASN A 173 -19.55 -9.67 -6.54
CA ASN A 173 -19.54 -10.13 -7.92
C ASN A 173 -21.01 -10.12 -8.43
N GLY A 174 -21.33 -9.41 -9.51
CA GLY A 174 -22.69 -9.41 -10.10
C GLY A 174 -23.09 -8.11 -10.81
N SER A 175 -24.13 -8.17 -11.66
CA SER A 175 -24.74 -6.98 -12.28
C SER A 175 -25.62 -6.23 -11.28
N VAL A 176 -25.70 -4.91 -11.41
CA VAL A 176 -26.39 -3.97 -10.50
C VAL A 176 -27.89 -4.27 -10.33
N GLU A 177 -28.48 -5.09 -11.21
CA GLU A 177 -29.91 -5.43 -11.20
C GLU A 177 -30.32 -6.41 -10.08
N ASP A 178 -29.38 -7.08 -9.42
CA ASP A 178 -29.70 -8.02 -8.35
C ASP A 178 -29.82 -7.32 -6.97
N ASP A 179 -31.06 -7.19 -6.48
CA ASP A 179 -31.44 -6.81 -5.09
C ASP A 179 -30.69 -7.62 -4.00
N ILE A 180 -30.06 -8.73 -4.40
CA ILE A 180 -29.31 -9.66 -3.56
C ILE A 180 -28.16 -8.95 -2.82
N HIS A 181 -27.51 -7.94 -3.43
CA HIS A 181 -26.33 -7.31 -2.84
C HIS A 181 -26.61 -6.59 -1.52
N THR A 182 -27.70 -5.82 -1.40
CA THR A 182 -27.99 -5.07 -0.16
C THR A 182 -28.54 -5.98 0.95
N SER A 183 -29.21 -7.08 0.59
CA SER A 183 -29.76 -8.03 1.56
C SER A 183 -28.66 -8.74 2.37
N VAL A 184 -27.54 -9.10 1.72
CA VAL A 184 -26.37 -9.73 2.37
C VAL A 184 -25.68 -8.76 3.34
N LEU A 185 -25.78 -7.46 3.09
CA LEU A 185 -25.23 -6.43 3.98
C LEU A 185 -26.07 -6.24 5.25
N ARG A 186 -27.35 -6.65 5.24
CA ARG A 186 -28.31 -6.47 6.35
C ARG A 186 -28.38 -7.66 7.32
N ILE A 187 -27.45 -8.61 7.23
CA ILE A 187 -27.42 -9.82 8.08
C ILE A 187 -27.19 -9.44 9.54
N GLU A 188 -27.90 -10.08 10.48
CA GLU A 188 -27.70 -9.86 11.91
C GLU A 188 -26.34 -10.41 12.38
N ALA A 189 -25.34 -9.52 12.44
CA ALA A 189 -23.96 -9.87 12.80
C ALA A 189 -23.40 -8.85 13.81
N PRO A 190 -23.91 -8.84 15.06
CA PRO A 190 -23.64 -7.81 16.05
C PRO A 190 -22.20 -7.83 16.61
N SER A 191 -21.46 -8.91 16.35
CA SER A 191 -20.10 -9.12 16.87
C SER A 191 -19.02 -8.76 15.86
N VAL A 192 -19.39 -8.28 14.67
CA VAL A 192 -18.44 -7.96 13.60
C VAL A 192 -17.62 -6.74 13.99
N ARG A 193 -16.30 -6.88 13.88
CA ARG A 193 -15.30 -5.85 14.22
C ARG A 193 -14.48 -5.43 13.02
N CYS A 194 -14.34 -6.27 12.00
CA CYS A 194 -13.62 -5.97 10.78
C CYS A 194 -14.46 -6.38 9.58
N ALA A 195 -14.67 -5.48 8.64
CA ALA A 195 -15.37 -5.80 7.40
C ALA A 195 -14.59 -5.28 6.19
N THR A 196 -14.49 -6.11 5.16
CA THR A 196 -13.92 -5.77 3.87
C THR A 196 -14.97 -6.05 2.81
N LEU A 197 -15.48 -5.02 2.14
CA LEU A 197 -16.52 -5.14 1.11
C LEU A 197 -15.93 -4.63 -0.21
N MET A 198 -15.78 -5.51 -1.19
CA MET A 198 -15.04 -5.19 -2.43
C MET A 198 -15.89 -5.47 -3.65
N CYS A 199 -16.18 -4.47 -4.47
CA CYS A 199 -16.78 -4.71 -5.78
C CYS A 199 -15.74 -5.10 -6.84
N SER A 200 -16.09 -6.04 -7.72
CA SER A 200 -15.29 -6.40 -8.89
C SER A 200 -15.10 -5.21 -9.85
N PRO A 201 -13.91 -5.04 -10.47
CA PRO A 201 -13.67 -4.01 -11.49
C PRO A 201 -14.61 -4.12 -12.70
N GLU A 202 -15.06 -5.33 -13.06
CA GLU A 202 -15.96 -5.56 -14.20
C GLU A 202 -17.33 -4.88 -14.00
N CYS A 203 -17.80 -4.76 -12.76
CA CYS A 203 -19.01 -3.99 -12.42
C CYS A 203 -18.88 -2.50 -12.74
N SER A 204 -17.67 -1.97 -12.94
CA SER A 204 -17.42 -0.56 -13.27
C SER A 204 -17.40 -0.27 -14.77
N SER A 205 -17.24 -1.28 -15.63
CA SER A 205 -17.02 -1.06 -17.08
C SER A 205 -18.27 -1.18 -17.95
N GLU A 206 -19.30 -1.94 -17.55
CA GLU A 206 -20.44 -2.28 -18.44
C GLU A 206 -21.64 -1.33 -18.34
N VAL A 207 -21.70 -0.43 -17.35
CA VAL A 207 -22.94 0.32 -17.00
C VAL A 207 -22.91 1.79 -17.43
N LEU A 208 -22.14 2.12 -18.47
CA LEU A 208 -21.85 3.49 -18.86
C LEU A 208 -22.96 4.26 -19.60
N GLU A 209 -24.22 3.79 -19.63
CA GLU A 209 -25.27 4.55 -20.33
C GLU A 209 -26.65 4.68 -19.66
N VAL A 210 -26.98 3.97 -18.58
CA VAL A 210 -28.37 4.00 -18.08
C VAL A 210 -28.44 3.94 -16.55
N VAL A 211 -29.14 4.93 -15.99
CA VAL A 211 -29.61 5.11 -14.59
C VAL A 211 -28.85 6.17 -13.78
N VAL A 212 -29.24 7.41 -14.05
CA VAL A 212 -29.06 8.59 -13.20
C VAL A 212 -29.99 8.46 -11.98
N SER A 213 -29.59 7.67 -10.97
CA SER A 213 -30.19 7.77 -9.63
C SER A 213 -29.37 8.76 -8.80
N LEU A 214 -29.91 9.96 -8.62
CA LEU A 214 -29.20 11.15 -8.10
C LEU A 214 -28.94 11.18 -6.59
N GLU A 215 -29.33 10.15 -5.83
CA GLU A 215 -29.18 10.14 -4.37
C GLU A 215 -28.49 8.85 -3.92
N VAL A 216 -27.56 8.98 -2.97
CA VAL A 216 -26.87 7.84 -2.35
C VAL A 216 -27.88 7.00 -1.56
N GLU A 217 -27.90 5.69 -1.80
CA GLU A 217 -28.65 4.75 -0.97
C GLU A 217 -27.91 4.54 0.37
N TRP A 218 -28.61 4.78 1.47
CA TRP A 218 -28.05 4.60 2.81
C TRP A 218 -28.41 3.22 3.35
N VAL A 219 -27.40 2.34 3.47
CA VAL A 219 -27.58 0.94 3.87
C VAL A 219 -27.15 0.74 5.32
N GLU A 220 -28.04 0.22 6.16
CA GLU A 220 -27.68 -0.20 7.51
C GLU A 220 -26.95 -1.55 7.47
N LEU A 221 -25.64 -1.52 7.74
CA LEU A 221 -24.82 -2.72 7.78
C LEU A 221 -25.09 -3.54 9.05
N PHE A 222 -25.05 -4.86 8.89
CA PHE A 222 -25.03 -5.86 9.97
C PHE A 222 -26.24 -5.85 10.93
N GLY A 223 -27.38 -5.32 10.47
CA GLY A 223 -28.62 -5.27 11.22
C GLY A 223 -28.56 -4.41 12.49
N GLN A 224 -27.59 -3.49 12.57
CA GLN A 224 -27.43 -2.61 13.72
C GLN A 224 -27.04 -1.18 13.33
N ARG A 225 -27.93 -0.22 13.60
CA ARG A 225 -27.63 1.21 13.43
C ARG A 225 -26.37 1.68 14.17
N LYS A 226 -26.07 1.12 15.34
CA LYS A 226 -24.83 1.39 16.09
C LYS A 226 -23.87 0.22 15.92
N SER A 227 -22.88 0.39 15.07
CA SER A 227 -21.94 -0.67 14.71
C SER A 227 -20.80 -0.81 15.72
N SER A 228 -20.38 -2.06 15.98
CA SER A 228 -19.17 -2.41 16.72
C SER A 228 -17.92 -2.51 15.85
N LEU A 229 -18.01 -2.13 14.57
CA LEU A 229 -16.86 -2.16 13.66
C LEU A 229 -15.71 -1.32 14.20
N GLU A 230 -14.53 -1.94 14.26
CA GLU A 230 -13.24 -1.33 14.56
C GLU A 230 -12.50 -0.97 13.25
N ALA A 231 -12.76 -1.71 12.16
CA ALA A 231 -12.16 -1.53 10.85
C ALA A 231 -13.15 -1.80 9.70
N LEU A 232 -13.20 -0.90 8.72
CA LEU A 232 -14.03 -1.02 7.52
C LEU A 232 -13.24 -0.68 6.26
N ALA A 233 -13.20 -1.59 5.29
CA ALA A 233 -12.65 -1.35 3.96
C ALA A 233 -13.77 -1.48 2.93
N LEU A 234 -13.97 -0.46 2.09
CA LEU A 234 -15.01 -0.42 1.05
C LEU A 234 -14.38 -0.09 -0.30
N SER A 235 -14.57 -0.94 -1.31
CA SER A 235 -14.44 -0.55 -2.72
C SER A 235 -15.83 -0.41 -3.29
N LEU A 236 -16.23 0.84 -3.49
CA LEU A 236 -17.59 1.17 -3.89
C LEU A 236 -17.64 1.22 -5.43
N ALA A 237 -18.30 0.24 -6.07
CA ALA A 237 -18.69 0.36 -7.47
C ALA A 237 -20.16 0.80 -7.64
N THR A 238 -20.93 0.80 -6.55
CA THR A 238 -22.37 1.07 -6.52
C THR A 238 -22.68 2.29 -5.65
N ASN A 239 -23.82 2.95 -5.91
CA ASN A 239 -24.20 4.23 -5.30
C ASN A 239 -24.78 4.11 -3.88
N TRP A 240 -24.15 3.33 -2.99
CA TRP A 240 -24.61 3.20 -1.60
C TRP A 240 -23.49 3.50 -0.59
N LEU A 241 -23.88 3.98 0.59
CA LEU A 241 -22.98 4.21 1.72
C LEU A 241 -23.58 3.63 3.02
N PRO A 242 -22.72 3.22 3.98
CA PRO A 242 -23.20 2.76 5.28
C PRO A 242 -23.90 3.88 6.06
N SER A 243 -25.12 3.61 6.52
CA SER A 243 -25.92 4.54 7.35
C SER A 243 -25.61 4.43 8.86
N ASN A 244 -24.75 3.48 9.23
CA ASN A 244 -24.45 3.18 10.61
C ASN A 244 -23.70 4.33 11.31
N THR A 245 -23.83 4.34 12.63
CA THR A 245 -23.00 5.14 13.53
C THR A 245 -21.84 4.27 14.04
N PHE A 246 -20.62 4.73 13.80
CA PHE A 246 -19.39 3.98 13.98
C PHE A 246 -18.63 4.45 15.22
N THR A 247 -19.09 4.02 16.39
CA THR A 247 -18.50 4.51 17.66
C THR A 247 -17.14 3.93 18.03
N GLN A 248 -16.69 2.87 17.33
CA GLN A 248 -15.41 2.20 17.58
C GLN A 248 -14.52 2.13 16.33
N LEU A 249 -14.95 2.70 15.20
CA LEU A 249 -14.21 2.59 13.95
C LEU A 249 -12.95 3.44 14.03
N THR A 250 -11.81 2.76 13.90
CA THR A 250 -10.47 3.34 13.96
C THR A 250 -9.79 3.34 12.59
N HIS A 251 -10.12 2.38 11.73
CA HIS A 251 -9.51 2.23 10.41
C HIS A 251 -10.58 2.24 9.33
N LEU A 252 -10.43 3.14 8.35
CA LEU A 252 -11.32 3.25 7.22
C LEU A 252 -10.50 3.34 5.93
N VAL A 253 -10.71 2.36 5.04
CA VAL A 253 -10.12 2.36 3.69
C VAL A 253 -11.25 2.45 2.68
N LEU A 254 -11.21 3.43 1.80
CA LEU A 254 -12.29 3.70 0.84
C LEU A 254 -11.69 3.81 -0.56
N SER A 255 -12.08 2.94 -1.48
CA SER A 255 -11.89 3.20 -2.91
C SER A 255 -13.17 3.79 -3.48
N CYS A 256 -13.11 5.06 -3.89
CA CYS A 256 -14.21 5.73 -4.54
C CYS A 256 -14.23 5.38 -6.04
N ASN A 257 -15.42 5.18 -6.60
CA ASN A 257 -15.62 5.19 -8.04
C ASN A 257 -15.96 6.64 -8.47
N PRO A 258 -15.37 7.14 -9.57
CA PRO A 258 -15.77 8.38 -10.24
C PRO A 258 -17.28 8.71 -10.21
N ASP A 259 -18.11 7.70 -10.45
CA ASP A 259 -19.54 7.89 -10.70
C ASP A 259 -20.36 8.11 -9.42
N ILE A 260 -19.88 7.66 -8.25
CA ILE A 260 -20.58 7.73 -6.95
C ILE A 260 -20.64 9.15 -6.40
N LEU A 261 -19.78 10.05 -6.86
CA LEU A 261 -19.76 11.44 -6.41
C LEU A 261 -20.55 12.38 -7.34
N SER A 262 -21.06 11.85 -8.46
CA SER A 262 -22.13 12.51 -9.22
C SER A 262 -23.46 12.51 -8.45
N THR A 263 -23.64 11.58 -7.50
CA THR A 263 -24.91 11.29 -6.83
C THR A 263 -24.97 11.72 -5.35
N SER A 264 -23.86 12.05 -4.67
CA SER A 264 -23.92 12.81 -3.40
C SER A 264 -22.61 13.52 -3.05
N ARG A 265 -22.65 14.85 -3.04
CA ARG A 265 -21.52 15.70 -2.64
C ARG A 265 -21.18 15.63 -1.15
N THR A 266 -22.11 15.17 -0.30
CA THR A 266 -21.96 15.17 1.17
C THR A 266 -21.96 13.78 1.78
N GLY A 267 -22.25 12.73 1.00
CA GLY A 267 -22.33 11.36 1.52
C GLY A 267 -21.06 10.91 2.23
N LEU A 268 -19.89 11.11 1.60
CA LEU A 268 -18.61 10.75 2.21
C LEU A 268 -18.32 11.53 3.51
N LEU A 269 -18.60 12.84 3.52
CA LEU A 269 -18.45 13.66 4.73
C LEU A 269 -19.40 13.21 5.85
N THR A 270 -20.63 12.81 5.50
CA THR A 270 -21.61 12.28 6.45
C THR A 270 -21.14 10.94 7.03
N LEU A 271 -20.57 10.05 6.21
CA LEU A 271 -19.96 8.81 6.68
C LEU A 271 -18.82 9.09 7.67
N LEU A 272 -17.94 10.04 7.36
CA LEU A 272 -16.84 10.44 8.24
C LEU A 272 -17.34 11.04 9.56
N ALA A 273 -18.39 11.87 9.52
CA ALA A 273 -19.01 12.41 10.73
C ALA A 273 -19.64 11.33 11.62
N ASN A 274 -20.06 10.21 11.04
CA ASN A 274 -20.53 9.04 11.78
C ASN A 274 -19.40 8.21 12.40
N ALA A 275 -18.13 8.52 12.14
CA ALA A 275 -16.94 7.81 12.62
C ALA A 275 -16.00 8.71 13.46
N PRO A 276 -16.43 9.19 14.64
CA PRO A 276 -15.67 10.19 15.40
C PRO A 276 -14.35 9.68 16.01
N ARG A 277 -14.13 8.37 16.12
CA ARG A 277 -12.91 7.76 16.68
C ARG A 277 -11.89 7.33 15.62
N LEU A 278 -12.04 7.83 14.40
CA LEU A 278 -11.19 7.41 13.29
C LEU A 278 -9.74 7.83 13.54
N GLU A 279 -8.83 6.85 13.47
CA GLU A 279 -7.38 7.05 13.61
C GLU A 279 -6.66 6.98 12.25
N PHE A 280 -7.12 6.14 11.34
CA PHE A 280 -6.48 5.91 10.05
C PHE A 280 -7.52 6.02 8.94
N LEU A 281 -7.32 6.96 8.03
CA LEU A 281 -8.17 7.18 6.86
C LEU A 281 -7.32 7.07 5.59
N HIS A 282 -7.64 6.10 4.75
CA HIS A 282 -7.02 5.93 3.44
C HIS A 282 -8.12 5.97 2.37
N ILE A 283 -8.02 6.94 1.46
CA ILE A 283 -8.97 7.15 0.38
C ILE A 283 -8.25 6.97 -0.95
N LEU A 284 -8.75 6.06 -1.78
CA LEU A 284 -8.27 5.79 -3.12
C LEU A 284 -9.26 6.36 -4.14
N ARG A 285 -8.75 6.96 -5.22
CA ARG A 285 -9.54 7.44 -6.37
C ARG A 285 -10.70 8.37 -5.98
N LEU A 286 -10.47 9.31 -5.06
CA LEU A 286 -11.48 10.28 -4.64
C LEU A 286 -11.83 11.26 -5.78
N TRP A 287 -13.12 11.52 -5.95
CA TRP A 287 -13.66 12.46 -6.95
C TRP A 287 -14.56 13.52 -6.30
N TYR A 288 -14.00 14.65 -5.88
CA TYR A 288 -14.74 15.66 -5.10
C TYR A 288 -14.70 17.03 -5.77
N SER A 289 -15.86 17.58 -6.14
CA SER A 289 -15.96 18.85 -6.89
C SER A 289 -16.76 19.95 -6.18
N GLY A 290 -16.95 19.84 -4.86
CA GLY A 290 -17.80 20.76 -4.09
C GLY A 290 -17.04 21.82 -3.29
N THR A 291 -17.43 23.09 -3.42
CA THR A 291 -17.02 24.17 -2.50
C THR A 291 -18.04 24.45 -1.41
N ASP A 292 -19.13 23.65 -1.34
CA ASP A 292 -20.22 23.73 -0.36
C ASP A 292 -20.36 22.39 0.36
N GLY A 293 -20.54 22.40 1.68
CA GLY A 293 -20.59 21.18 2.49
C GLY A 293 -20.30 21.40 3.96
N MET A 294 -20.63 20.38 4.76
CA MET A 294 -20.32 20.34 6.19
C MET A 294 -18.81 20.19 6.43
N THR A 295 -18.33 20.77 7.53
CA THR A 295 -16.97 20.52 8.02
C THR A 295 -17.01 19.37 9.02
N VAL A 296 -16.08 18.44 8.92
CA VAL A 296 -16.03 17.22 9.74
C VAL A 296 -14.79 17.25 10.63
N ALA A 297 -14.99 17.12 11.94
CA ALA A 297 -13.90 16.99 12.89
C ALA A 297 -13.51 15.52 13.06
N LEU A 298 -12.21 15.25 12.89
CA LEU A 298 -11.60 13.93 13.05
C LEU A 298 -10.47 14.02 14.10
N ASP A 299 -10.84 14.35 15.33
CA ASP A 299 -9.92 14.74 16.41
C ASP A 299 -8.91 13.65 16.82
N HIS A 300 -9.17 12.40 16.44
CA HIS A 300 -8.31 11.25 16.74
C HIS A 300 -7.44 10.80 15.56
N LEU A 301 -7.49 11.51 14.43
CA LEU A 301 -6.81 11.07 13.21
C LEU A 301 -5.28 11.11 13.38
N ARG A 302 -4.65 9.96 13.12
CA ARG A 302 -3.21 9.73 13.19
C ARG A 302 -2.57 9.57 11.81
N SER A 303 -3.35 9.29 10.77
CA SER A 303 -2.85 9.22 9.39
C SER A 303 -3.97 9.52 8.40
N LEU A 304 -3.68 10.37 7.41
CA LEU A 304 -4.55 10.64 6.26
C LEU A 304 -3.79 10.35 4.96
N VAL A 305 -4.33 9.47 4.14
CA VAL A 305 -3.73 9.08 2.85
C VAL A 305 -4.75 9.27 1.73
N PHE A 306 -4.36 10.00 0.69
CA PHE A 306 -5.04 10.06 -0.59
C PHE A 306 -4.18 9.30 -1.60
N ASP A 307 -4.72 8.29 -2.26
CA ASP A 307 -4.02 7.54 -3.30
C ASP A 307 -4.78 7.65 -4.63
N SER A 308 -4.05 7.78 -5.74
CA SER A 308 -4.59 7.75 -7.10
C SER A 308 -5.73 8.77 -7.27
N THR A 309 -5.59 9.92 -6.60
CA THR A 309 -6.61 10.96 -6.46
C THR A 309 -6.08 12.27 -7.04
N HIS A 310 -6.82 12.86 -7.99
CA HIS A 310 -6.46 14.16 -8.56
C HIS A 310 -6.48 15.28 -7.53
N TRP A 311 -5.57 16.25 -7.66
CA TRP A 311 -5.48 17.39 -6.73
C TRP A 311 -6.75 18.25 -6.70
N ASP A 312 -7.49 18.33 -7.81
CA ASP A 312 -8.81 18.96 -7.93
C ASP A 312 -9.81 18.41 -6.91
N SER A 313 -9.63 17.16 -6.48
CA SER A 313 -10.46 16.50 -5.47
C SER A 313 -9.85 16.58 -4.08
N VAL A 314 -8.52 16.44 -3.96
CA VAL A 314 -7.82 16.49 -2.67
C VAL A 314 -8.05 17.83 -1.98
N LEU A 315 -7.81 18.96 -2.65
CA LEU A 315 -7.85 20.29 -2.05
C LEU A 315 -9.23 20.66 -1.47
N PRO A 316 -10.32 20.66 -2.25
CA PRO A 316 -11.65 21.00 -1.72
C PRO A 316 -12.12 20.02 -0.64
N PHE A 317 -11.78 18.74 -0.74
CA PHE A 317 -12.15 17.76 0.28
C PHE A 317 -11.37 17.98 1.59
N PHE A 318 -10.06 18.19 1.50
CA PHE A 318 -9.20 18.45 2.65
C PHE A 318 -9.63 19.71 3.41
N ALA A 319 -10.08 20.75 2.69
CA ALA A 319 -10.62 21.98 3.29
C ALA A 319 -11.88 21.74 4.17
N ARG A 320 -12.53 20.57 4.07
CA ARG A 320 -13.67 20.18 4.91
C ARG A 320 -13.29 19.38 6.15
N LEU A 321 -12.03 19.05 6.34
CA LEU A 321 -11.59 18.22 7.46
C LEU A 321 -10.87 19.06 8.52
N LEU A 322 -11.32 18.94 9.76
CA LEU A 322 -10.57 19.42 10.93
C LEU A 322 -9.81 18.22 11.50
N ILE A 323 -8.50 18.18 11.23
CA ILE A 323 -7.62 17.11 11.67
C ILE A 323 -6.57 17.65 12.67
N PRO A 324 -6.05 16.82 13.58
CA PRO A 324 -5.02 17.20 14.52
C PRO A 324 -3.78 17.80 13.85
N ALA A 325 -3.06 18.65 14.59
CA ALA A 325 -1.86 19.29 14.07
C ALA A 325 -0.79 18.25 13.71
N ALA A 326 -0.56 17.21 14.51
CA ALA A 326 0.52 16.25 14.24
C ALA A 326 0.19 15.18 13.19
N THR A 327 -0.99 15.23 12.56
CA THR A 327 -1.43 14.19 11.61
C THR A 327 -0.69 14.34 10.28
N PRO A 328 0.14 13.36 9.87
CA PRO A 328 0.77 13.36 8.56
C PRO A 328 -0.28 13.17 7.45
N VAL A 329 -0.07 13.86 6.33
CA VAL A 329 -0.92 13.78 5.14
C VAL A 329 -0.08 13.25 3.98
N ALA A 330 -0.47 12.11 3.42
CA ALA A 330 0.18 11.52 2.26
C ALA A 330 -0.72 11.62 1.02
N VAL A 331 -0.12 12.00 -0.10
CA VAL A 331 -0.76 12.10 -1.42
C VAL A 331 0.06 11.23 -2.38
N LEU A 332 -0.48 10.07 -2.73
CA LEU A 332 0.19 9.00 -3.46
C LEU A 332 -0.39 8.90 -4.86
N ASN A 333 0.47 8.73 -5.87
CA ASN A 333 0.12 8.50 -7.27
C ASN A 333 -0.95 9.48 -7.80
N ALA A 334 -0.85 10.73 -7.36
CA ALA A 334 -1.86 11.75 -7.57
C ALA A 334 -1.47 12.68 -8.72
N PRO A 335 -2.16 12.62 -9.87
CA PRO A 335 -1.88 13.52 -10.98
C PRO A 335 -2.23 14.99 -10.65
N PRO A 336 -1.51 15.95 -11.28
CA PRO A 336 -1.75 17.37 -11.08
C PRO A 336 -3.08 17.82 -11.70
N MET A 337 -3.47 19.04 -11.38
CA MET A 337 -4.73 19.63 -11.85
C MET A 337 -4.67 19.94 -13.34
N ALA A 338 -5.80 19.76 -14.06
CA ALA A 338 -5.92 20.25 -15.44
C ALA A 338 -6.27 21.75 -15.48
N VAL A 339 -6.82 22.29 -14.40
CA VAL A 339 -7.30 23.66 -14.27
C VAL A 339 -6.82 24.23 -12.92
N ALA A 340 -6.56 25.53 -12.85
CA ALA A 340 -6.09 26.18 -11.62
C ALA A 340 -7.05 25.96 -10.42
N PRO A 341 -6.51 25.79 -9.20
CA PRO A 341 -7.31 25.51 -8.02
C PRO A 341 -8.23 26.68 -7.65
N LEU A 342 -9.50 26.34 -7.39
CA LEU A 342 -10.47 27.24 -6.74
C LEU A 342 -10.38 27.16 -5.20
N SER A 343 -9.71 26.13 -4.68
CA SER A 343 -9.58 25.85 -3.25
C SER A 343 -8.22 26.28 -2.72
N PRO A 344 -8.13 26.61 -1.41
CA PRO A 344 -6.86 27.00 -0.81
C PRO A 344 -5.85 25.83 -0.81
N PRO A 345 -4.53 26.09 -0.90
CA PRO A 345 -3.48 25.08 -0.84
C PRO A 345 -3.54 24.19 0.42
N LEU A 346 -2.94 22.99 0.37
CA LEU A 346 -2.92 22.03 1.48
C LEU A 346 -2.30 22.59 2.77
N ASP A 347 -1.39 23.54 2.64
CA ASP A 347 -0.65 24.16 3.73
C ASP A 347 -1.26 25.49 4.21
N SER A 348 -2.50 25.80 3.79
CA SER A 348 -3.17 27.05 4.18
C SER A 348 -3.38 27.20 5.69
N SER A 349 -3.45 26.08 6.42
CA SER A 349 -3.53 26.08 7.89
C SER A 349 -2.18 26.35 8.58
N SER A 350 -1.07 26.06 7.90
CA SER A 350 0.30 26.27 8.37
C SER A 350 1.24 26.07 7.19
N SER A 351 1.82 27.18 6.71
CA SER A 351 2.63 27.19 5.50
C SER A 351 3.88 26.32 5.61
N VAL A 352 4.25 25.69 4.50
CA VAL A 352 5.44 24.84 4.43
C VAL A 352 6.71 25.67 4.52
N THR A 353 7.60 25.28 5.44
CA THR A 353 8.90 25.95 5.64
C THR A 353 10.07 25.13 5.13
N SER A 354 9.93 23.81 5.04
CA SER A 354 10.95 22.89 4.56
C SER A 354 10.39 21.98 3.48
N LEU A 355 11.08 21.90 2.34
CA LEU A 355 10.69 21.09 1.20
C LEU A 355 11.90 20.25 0.76
N ALA A 356 11.69 18.96 0.54
CA ALA A 356 12.72 18.07 0.04
C ALA A 356 12.18 17.25 -1.14
N ILE A 357 12.76 17.42 -2.32
CA ILE A 357 12.37 16.74 -3.56
C ILE A 357 13.43 15.69 -3.89
N TYR A 358 12.99 14.44 -3.98
CA TYR A 358 13.81 13.29 -4.33
C TYR A 358 13.24 12.60 -5.57
N SER A 359 14.08 12.32 -6.55
CA SER A 359 13.69 11.53 -7.73
C SER A 359 14.75 10.49 -8.06
N LYS A 360 14.31 9.30 -8.47
CA LYS A 360 15.19 8.18 -8.84
C LYS A 360 14.47 7.23 -9.78
N GLY A 361 14.92 7.11 -11.03
CA GLY A 361 14.29 6.25 -12.02
C GLY A 361 12.82 6.60 -12.21
N SER A 362 11.95 5.61 -12.04
CA SER A 362 10.50 5.76 -12.12
C SER A 362 9.85 6.22 -10.81
N THR A 363 10.57 6.83 -9.87
CA THR A 363 10.00 7.24 -8.58
C THR A 363 10.29 8.71 -8.26
N LEU A 364 9.25 9.42 -7.79
CA LEU A 364 9.31 10.79 -7.30
C LEU A 364 8.77 10.83 -5.87
N GLN A 365 9.47 11.52 -4.97
CA GLN A 365 9.05 11.75 -3.60
C GLN A 365 9.31 13.19 -3.17
N ILE A 366 8.28 13.88 -2.72
CA ILE A 366 8.36 15.23 -2.19
C ILE A 366 7.93 15.19 -0.73
N ASN A 367 8.85 15.54 0.17
CA ASN A 367 8.57 15.66 1.59
C ASN A 367 8.47 17.14 1.93
N ALA A 368 7.31 17.60 2.39
CA ALA A 368 7.09 18.97 2.80
C ALA A 368 6.78 19.02 4.30
N LYS A 369 7.26 20.04 5.01
CA LYS A 369 7.03 20.20 6.44
C LYS A 369 6.62 21.61 6.78
N SER A 370 5.61 21.72 7.63
CA SER A 370 5.17 22.97 8.24
C SER A 370 5.36 22.93 9.75
N ALA A 371 5.03 24.02 10.44
CA ALA A 371 5.09 24.07 11.90
C ALA A 371 4.10 23.10 12.57
N LEU A 372 3.00 22.78 11.89
CA LEU A 372 1.99 21.87 12.39
C LEU A 372 2.18 20.44 11.85
N ARG A 373 2.36 20.29 10.53
CA ARG A 373 2.17 19.01 9.82
C ARG A 373 3.32 18.65 8.89
N ASP A 374 3.46 17.34 8.70
CA ASP A 374 4.32 16.73 7.70
C ASP A 374 3.45 16.24 6.51
N TYR A 375 3.87 16.57 5.29
CA TYR A 375 3.23 16.16 4.05
C TYR A 375 4.18 15.30 3.23
N LEU A 376 3.62 14.25 2.61
CA LEU A 376 4.32 13.39 1.69
C LEU A 376 3.58 13.37 0.37
N LEU A 377 4.25 13.72 -0.72
CA LEU A 377 3.79 13.37 -2.05
C LEU A 377 4.70 12.27 -2.59
N HIS A 378 4.12 11.23 -3.16
CA HIS A 378 4.87 10.16 -3.79
C HIS A 378 4.19 9.73 -5.08
N GLY A 379 4.98 9.47 -6.11
CA GLY A 379 4.49 8.91 -7.36
C GLY A 379 5.46 7.88 -7.89
N GLU A 380 4.92 6.76 -8.36
CA GLU A 380 5.65 5.78 -9.16
C GLU A 380 5.14 5.84 -10.61
N SER A 381 6.05 6.00 -11.57
CA SER A 381 5.74 6.02 -12.99
C SER A 381 5.64 4.58 -13.48
N ASP A 382 4.43 4.10 -13.67
CA ASP A 382 4.19 2.84 -14.35
C ASP A 382 4.19 2.98 -15.86
N CYS A 383 4.37 1.86 -16.56
CA CYS A 383 4.55 1.70 -18.00
C CYS A 383 3.49 2.37 -18.89
N ASP A 384 2.36 2.79 -18.32
CA ASP A 384 1.23 3.38 -19.03
C ASP A 384 1.37 4.89 -19.33
N GLY A 385 2.38 5.56 -18.77
CA GLY A 385 2.84 6.87 -19.27
C GLY A 385 1.82 8.02 -19.25
N PHE A 386 0.74 7.90 -18.46
CA PHE A 386 -0.36 8.87 -18.50
C PHE A 386 0.04 10.29 -18.03
N TYR A 387 1.02 10.44 -17.13
CA TYR A 387 1.48 11.76 -16.65
C TYR A 387 3.00 11.76 -16.38
N LYS A 388 3.68 12.88 -16.65
CA LYS A 388 5.12 13.01 -16.41
C LYS A 388 5.36 13.60 -15.02
N PHE A 389 6.42 13.15 -14.35
CA PHE A 389 6.85 13.77 -13.09
C PHE A 389 7.13 15.28 -13.23
N ASP A 390 7.51 15.72 -14.43
CA ASP A 390 7.68 17.14 -14.75
C ASP A 390 6.37 17.93 -14.55
N ASP A 391 5.20 17.33 -14.86
CA ASP A 391 3.89 17.97 -14.68
C ASP A 391 3.57 18.14 -13.18
N ILE A 392 3.85 17.11 -12.37
CA ILE A 392 3.68 17.15 -10.91
C ILE A 392 4.56 18.24 -10.31
N VAL A 393 5.83 18.27 -10.70
CA VAL A 393 6.78 19.24 -10.15
C VAL A 393 6.41 20.65 -10.61
N CYS A 394 6.08 20.89 -11.87
CA CYS A 394 5.70 22.22 -12.35
C CYS A 394 4.43 22.76 -11.66
N SER A 395 3.43 21.91 -11.41
CA SER A 395 2.18 22.30 -10.75
C SER A 395 2.25 22.31 -9.22
N LEU A 396 3.39 22.01 -8.60
CA LEU A 396 3.48 21.92 -7.13
C LEU A 396 3.03 23.20 -6.40
N HIS A 397 3.17 24.36 -7.06
CA HIS A 397 2.71 25.66 -6.57
C HIS A 397 1.18 25.76 -6.42
N ASP A 398 0.42 24.92 -7.11
CA ASP A 398 -1.05 24.81 -6.96
C ASP A 398 -1.43 24.06 -5.68
N LEU A 399 -0.57 23.14 -5.21
CA LEU A 399 -0.83 22.31 -4.05
C LEU A 399 -0.28 22.90 -2.74
N LEU A 400 0.87 23.58 -2.80
CA LEU A 400 1.62 24.09 -1.65
C LEU A 400 2.10 25.54 -1.85
N SER A 401 2.16 26.30 -0.75
CA SER A 401 2.61 27.71 -0.75
C SER A 401 4.14 27.84 -0.82
N LEU A 402 4.71 27.64 -2.01
CA LEU A 402 6.18 27.58 -2.23
C LEU A 402 6.94 28.85 -1.83
N SER A 403 6.30 30.02 -1.85
CA SER A 403 6.94 31.30 -1.50
C SER A 403 7.39 31.40 -0.04
N THR A 404 6.86 30.57 0.85
CA THR A 404 7.15 30.54 2.29
C THR A 404 8.25 29.55 2.68
N VAL A 405 8.74 28.76 1.73
CA VAL A 405 9.79 27.76 1.96
C VAL A 405 11.12 28.46 2.26
N THR A 406 11.75 28.06 3.36
CA THR A 406 13.06 28.57 3.82
C THR A 406 14.18 27.56 3.64
N SER A 407 13.86 26.26 3.72
CA SER A 407 14.81 25.16 3.50
C SER A 407 14.37 24.32 2.31
N LEU A 408 15.25 24.17 1.33
CA LEU A 408 15.03 23.38 0.13
C LEU A 408 16.13 22.31 -0.02
N THR A 409 15.74 21.04 -0.09
CA THR A 409 16.64 19.93 -0.42
C THR A 409 16.26 19.35 -1.78
N LEU A 410 17.20 19.20 -2.69
CA LEU A 410 16.98 18.61 -4.00
C LEU A 410 17.96 17.45 -4.20
N SER A 411 17.47 16.27 -4.56
CA SER A 411 18.31 15.20 -5.05
C SER A 411 18.15 14.99 -6.55
N HIS A 412 19.29 14.90 -7.24
CA HIS A 412 19.36 14.63 -8.67
C HIS A 412 18.59 13.35 -9.05
N GLY A 413 17.79 13.44 -10.12
CA GLY A 413 17.09 12.34 -10.76
C GLY A 413 16.48 12.77 -12.10
N ASP A 414 15.38 12.14 -12.51
CA ASP A 414 14.83 12.25 -13.87
C ASP A 414 13.81 13.38 -14.06
N VAL A 415 13.78 14.38 -13.18
CA VAL A 415 12.71 15.39 -13.11
C VAL A 415 13.24 16.81 -13.19
N ASP A 416 12.56 17.66 -13.97
CA ASP A 416 12.92 19.06 -14.13
C ASP A 416 12.38 19.97 -13.02
N VAL A 417 13.29 20.38 -12.12
CA VAL A 417 12.99 21.27 -11.00
C VAL A 417 13.31 22.73 -11.28
N VAL A 418 13.94 23.05 -12.43
CA VAL A 418 14.33 24.43 -12.78
C VAL A 418 13.12 25.37 -12.82
N PRO A 419 11.97 25.01 -13.44
CA PRO A 419 10.78 25.88 -13.46
C PRO A 419 10.21 26.22 -12.08
N LEU A 420 10.49 25.40 -11.05
CA LEU A 420 10.02 25.66 -9.70
C LEU A 420 10.82 26.73 -8.96
N LEU A 421 12.08 26.92 -9.33
CA LEU A 421 13.00 27.79 -8.60
C LEU A 421 12.53 29.25 -8.56
N GLN A 422 11.79 29.70 -9.58
CA GLN A 422 11.22 31.04 -9.63
C GLN A 422 10.17 31.32 -8.52
N HIS A 423 9.53 30.28 -7.97
CA HIS A 423 8.50 30.42 -6.94
C HIS A 423 9.07 30.51 -5.51
N PHE A 424 10.37 30.25 -5.33
CA PHE A 424 11.04 30.23 -4.04
C PHE A 424 11.72 31.57 -3.73
N HIS A 425 11.03 32.43 -2.99
CA HIS A 425 11.56 33.76 -2.65
C HIS A 425 12.25 33.84 -1.28
N GLN A 426 11.91 32.94 -0.34
CA GLN A 426 12.39 32.97 1.05
C GLN A 426 13.41 31.88 1.39
N VAL A 427 13.83 31.06 0.42
CA VAL A 427 14.78 29.97 0.66
C VAL A 427 16.13 30.55 1.09
N SER A 428 16.46 30.33 2.37
CA SER A 428 17.73 30.71 2.99
C SER A 428 18.76 29.59 2.95
N ASP A 429 18.29 28.35 2.93
CA ASP A 429 19.09 27.12 3.02
C ASP A 429 18.78 26.20 1.84
N LEU A 430 19.77 26.00 0.96
CA LEU A 430 19.68 25.08 -0.18
C LEU A 430 20.63 23.90 0.02
N GLU A 431 20.12 22.68 -0.09
CA GLU A 431 20.89 21.44 -0.07
C GLU A 431 20.74 20.71 -1.41
N LEU A 432 21.84 20.50 -2.13
CA LEU A 432 21.85 19.77 -3.41
C LEU A 432 22.61 18.46 -3.27
N HIS A 433 22.04 17.37 -3.79
CA HIS A 433 22.69 16.07 -3.85
C HIS A 433 23.13 15.78 -5.28
N SER A 434 24.44 15.69 -5.49
CA SER A 434 24.99 15.17 -6.74
C SER A 434 24.87 13.64 -6.73
N SER A 435 24.24 13.06 -7.74
CA SER A 435 24.20 11.62 -7.95
C SER A 435 24.96 11.33 -9.25
N GLY A 436 25.87 10.35 -9.24
CA GLY A 436 26.77 10.07 -10.35
C GLY A 436 26.14 9.46 -11.62
N SER A 437 24.84 9.61 -11.85
CA SER A 437 24.21 9.21 -13.12
C SER A 437 24.26 10.37 -14.11
N PRO A 438 25.09 10.32 -15.16
CA PRO A 438 25.22 11.39 -16.17
C PRO A 438 24.00 11.49 -17.11
N HIS A 439 22.87 10.85 -16.78
CA HIS A 439 21.73 10.64 -17.67
C HIS A 439 20.40 11.20 -17.14
N GLY A 440 20.39 11.99 -16.06
CA GLY A 440 19.17 12.66 -15.59
C GLY A 440 18.77 13.84 -16.49
N ARG A 441 17.46 14.13 -16.55
CA ARG A 441 16.90 15.23 -17.37
C ARG A 441 17.31 16.63 -16.91
N THR A 442 17.45 16.83 -15.60
CA THR A 442 17.93 18.09 -15.02
C THR A 442 19.14 17.81 -14.15
N THR A 443 20.25 18.42 -14.52
CA THR A 443 21.52 18.28 -13.83
C THR A 443 21.62 19.29 -12.68
N VAL A 444 22.35 18.93 -11.62
CA VAL A 444 22.70 19.88 -10.54
C VAL A 444 23.39 21.12 -11.12
N GLN A 445 24.11 20.97 -12.23
CA GLN A 445 24.72 22.07 -12.96
C GLN A 445 23.68 23.06 -13.50
N GLU A 446 22.59 22.61 -14.12
CA GLU A 446 21.52 23.49 -14.62
C GLU A 446 20.83 24.24 -13.48
N VAL A 447 20.54 23.57 -12.37
CA VAL A 447 20.01 24.22 -11.15
C VAL A 447 20.95 25.33 -10.68
N LEU A 448 22.26 25.06 -10.60
CA LEU A 448 23.26 26.05 -10.19
C LEU A 448 23.39 27.21 -11.18
N GLN A 449 23.30 26.91 -12.49
CA GLN A 449 23.33 27.91 -13.55
C GLN A 449 22.11 28.82 -13.50
N SER A 450 20.91 28.30 -13.29
CA SER A 450 19.69 29.12 -13.18
C SER A 450 19.69 30.01 -11.93
N VAL A 451 20.22 29.51 -10.81
CA VAL A 451 20.44 30.33 -9.60
C VAL A 451 21.47 31.43 -9.84
N GLU A 452 22.42 31.22 -10.77
CA GLU A 452 23.41 32.23 -11.19
C GLU A 452 22.82 33.26 -12.15
N SER A 453 22.15 32.83 -13.24
CA SER A 453 21.74 33.69 -14.36
C SER A 453 20.45 34.45 -14.10
N ASP A 454 19.47 33.81 -13.47
CA ASP A 454 18.09 34.32 -13.41
C ASP A 454 17.77 34.99 -12.07
N GLY A 455 18.77 35.09 -11.17
CA GLY A 455 18.61 35.74 -9.87
C GLY A 455 17.63 35.01 -8.93
N TRP A 456 17.35 33.74 -9.20
CA TRP A 456 16.45 32.92 -8.38
C TRP A 456 17.04 32.66 -6.99
N LEU A 457 16.17 32.36 -6.03
CA LEU A 457 16.52 32.22 -4.60
C LEU A 457 17.23 33.48 -4.04
N PRO A 458 16.58 34.66 -4.03
CA PRO A 458 17.21 35.90 -3.59
C PRO A 458 17.60 35.88 -2.10
N ALA A 459 16.89 35.12 -1.26
CA ALA A 459 17.18 35.01 0.18
C ALA A 459 18.31 34.01 0.53
N LEU A 460 18.91 33.34 -0.46
CA LEU A 460 19.87 32.26 -0.22
C LEU A 460 21.11 32.75 0.54
N SER A 461 21.32 32.18 1.73
CA SER A 461 22.42 32.55 2.64
C SER A 461 23.33 31.37 2.99
N SER A 462 22.81 30.15 2.86
CA SER A 462 23.43 28.90 3.28
C SER A 462 23.25 27.86 2.16
N PHE A 463 24.36 27.27 1.72
CA PHE A 463 24.38 26.30 0.64
C PHE A 463 25.14 25.04 1.04
N THR A 464 24.51 23.88 0.88
CA THR A 464 25.11 22.58 1.14
C THR A 464 25.17 21.77 -0.16
N LEU A 465 26.37 21.35 -0.55
CA LEU A 465 26.57 20.44 -1.67
C LEU A 465 26.98 19.06 -1.13
N ARG A 466 26.15 18.05 -1.37
CA ARG A 466 26.49 16.66 -1.08
C ARG A 466 26.99 15.97 -2.33
N VAL A 467 28.16 15.36 -2.23
CA VAL A 467 28.81 14.66 -3.34
C VAL A 467 28.80 13.16 -3.09
N HIS A 468 28.06 12.40 -3.91
CA HIS A 468 27.95 10.94 -3.83
C HIS A 468 28.78 10.28 -4.95
N GLY A 469 30.09 10.27 -4.80
CA GLY A 469 31.03 9.63 -5.74
C GLY A 469 32.41 10.29 -5.76
N PRO A 470 33.35 9.79 -6.60
CA PRO A 470 34.68 10.37 -6.70
C PRO A 470 34.62 11.80 -7.27
N ILE A 471 35.29 12.75 -6.61
CA ILE A 471 35.28 14.18 -6.97
C ILE A 471 35.71 14.43 -8.42
N THR A 472 36.52 13.53 -9.00
CA THR A 472 36.95 13.59 -10.40
C THR A 472 35.81 13.58 -11.41
N TYR A 473 34.66 12.97 -11.08
CA TYR A 473 33.47 12.95 -11.94
C TYR A 473 32.57 14.17 -11.75
N GLU A 474 32.83 14.98 -10.72
CA GLU A 474 31.97 16.06 -10.23
C GLU A 474 32.62 17.44 -10.42
N ILE A 475 33.72 17.52 -11.17
CA ILE A 475 34.49 18.76 -11.41
C ILE A 475 33.62 19.83 -12.08
N SER A 476 32.71 19.45 -12.98
CA SER A 476 31.79 20.38 -13.63
C SER A 476 30.81 21.01 -12.63
N ILE A 477 30.24 20.20 -11.71
CA ILE A 477 29.30 20.65 -10.69
C ILE A 477 30.01 21.56 -9.68
N LEU A 478 31.22 21.20 -9.24
CA LEU A 478 32.04 22.06 -8.38
C LEU A 478 32.42 23.38 -9.06
N GLY A 479 32.71 23.35 -10.36
CA GLY A 479 32.97 24.53 -11.18
C GLY A 479 31.76 25.45 -11.27
N ALA A 480 30.57 24.89 -11.57
CA ALA A 480 29.31 25.63 -11.61
C ALA A 480 28.95 26.23 -10.25
N ALA A 481 29.14 25.49 -9.15
CA ALA A 481 28.90 26.00 -7.81
C ALA A 481 29.83 27.16 -7.45
N ALA A 482 31.14 27.04 -7.75
CA ALA A 482 32.08 28.13 -7.53
C ALA A 482 31.75 29.38 -8.38
N GLN A 483 31.26 29.18 -9.59
CA GLN A 483 30.86 30.24 -10.49
C GLN A 483 29.59 30.97 -10.00
N MET A 484 28.57 30.23 -9.57
CA MET A 484 27.38 30.79 -8.90
C MET A 484 27.75 31.63 -7.67
N LEU A 485 28.62 31.12 -6.80
CA LEU A 485 29.08 31.86 -5.61
C LEU A 485 29.82 33.16 -5.97
N ARG A 486 30.71 33.11 -6.98
CA ARG A 486 31.42 34.28 -7.50
C ARG A 486 30.48 35.35 -8.02
N THR A 487 29.49 34.95 -8.80
CA THR A 487 28.53 35.88 -9.42
C THR A 487 27.68 36.54 -8.33
N ARG A 488 27.16 35.77 -7.37
CA ARG A 488 26.37 36.30 -6.25
C ARG A 488 27.16 37.22 -5.31
N ALA A 489 28.43 36.92 -5.07
CA ALA A 489 29.32 37.79 -4.28
C ALA A 489 29.61 39.15 -4.96
N ARG A 490 29.42 39.25 -6.28
CA ARG A 490 29.68 40.45 -7.09
C ARG A 490 28.43 41.25 -7.48
N MET A 491 27.23 40.69 -7.30
CA MET A 491 25.98 41.42 -7.57
C MET A 491 25.84 42.60 -6.58
N ASP A 492 25.21 43.70 -7.00
CA ASP A 492 24.84 44.85 -6.16
C ASP A 492 23.38 45.28 -6.50
N PRO A 493 22.43 45.26 -5.55
CA PRO A 493 22.56 44.80 -4.16
C PRO A 493 22.81 43.28 -4.13
N GLY A 494 23.95 42.88 -3.57
CA GLY A 494 24.39 41.50 -3.57
C GLY A 494 23.55 40.65 -2.64
N HIS A 495 23.18 39.47 -3.11
CA HIS A 495 22.60 38.41 -2.28
C HIS A 495 23.68 37.34 -2.02
N PRO A 496 24.77 37.65 -1.28
CA PRO A 496 25.89 36.75 -1.10
C PRO A 496 25.49 35.53 -0.28
N VAL A 497 25.97 34.37 -0.69
CA VAL A 497 25.90 33.15 0.12
C VAL A 497 26.97 33.25 1.21
N ARG A 498 26.56 33.25 2.47
CA ARG A 498 27.46 33.43 3.62
C ARG A 498 28.13 32.12 4.03
N ARG A 499 27.37 31.03 4.02
CA ARG A 499 27.83 29.73 4.52
C ARG A 499 27.77 28.68 3.42
N VAL A 500 28.87 27.96 3.23
CA VAL A 500 28.92 26.80 2.33
C VAL A 500 29.44 25.57 3.05
N VAL A 501 28.71 24.46 2.92
CA VAL A 501 29.11 23.16 3.44
C VAL A 501 29.22 22.17 2.28
N VAL A 502 30.39 21.56 2.12
CA VAL A 502 30.59 20.46 1.16
C VAL A 502 30.65 19.16 1.95
N GLN A 503 29.71 18.26 1.69
CA GLN A 503 29.64 16.95 2.34
C GLN A 503 30.08 15.86 1.37
N LEU A 504 31.13 15.13 1.75
CA LEU A 504 31.66 14.03 0.96
C LEU A 504 31.06 12.72 1.49
N CYS A 505 30.22 12.09 0.65
CA CYS A 505 29.46 10.89 0.99
C CYS A 505 30.12 9.61 0.42
N ASP A 506 31.42 9.40 0.61
CA ASP A 506 32.03 8.10 0.28
C ASP A 506 33.20 7.71 1.20
N ARG A 507 33.18 6.43 1.61
CA ARG A 507 34.29 5.68 2.21
C ARG A 507 34.33 4.31 1.54
N ALA A 508 34.91 4.23 0.35
CA ALA A 508 35.50 2.99 -0.14
C ALA A 508 36.64 3.28 -1.14
N ARG A 509 37.88 3.12 -0.64
CA ARG A 509 39.14 2.82 -1.38
C ARG A 509 40.11 3.93 -1.79
N ASP A 510 39.94 5.22 -1.46
CA ASP A 510 40.99 6.21 -1.78
C ASP A 510 41.90 6.54 -0.57
N PRO A 511 43.24 6.68 -0.75
CA PRO A 511 44.15 7.01 0.33
C PRO A 511 43.85 8.41 0.88
N ALA A 512 43.94 8.57 2.20
CA ALA A 512 43.69 9.83 2.93
C ALA A 512 44.37 11.09 2.32
N ALA A 513 45.50 10.91 1.62
CA ALA A 513 46.21 11.98 0.92
C ALA A 513 45.45 12.57 -0.28
N ARG A 514 44.65 11.78 -1.01
CA ARG A 514 43.82 12.27 -2.12
C ARG A 514 42.66 13.13 -1.63
N VAL A 515 41.96 12.66 -0.59
CA VAL A 515 40.85 13.40 0.04
C VAL A 515 41.31 14.74 0.61
N ALA A 516 42.51 14.79 1.23
CA ALA A 516 43.10 16.04 1.72
C ALA A 516 43.41 17.02 0.57
N TYR A 517 44.08 16.55 -0.49
CA TYR A 517 44.41 17.38 -1.67
C TYR A 517 43.16 17.91 -2.39
N GLU A 518 42.11 17.09 -2.51
CA GLU A 518 40.85 17.50 -3.13
C GLU A 518 40.08 18.49 -2.24
N SER A 519 40.10 18.29 -0.92
CA SER A 519 39.52 19.23 0.05
C SER A 519 40.19 20.61 0.00
N ASP A 520 41.51 20.66 -0.14
CA ASP A 520 42.27 21.91 -0.26
C ASP A 520 41.92 22.65 -1.56
N LYS A 521 41.78 21.90 -2.66
CA LYS A 521 41.37 22.46 -3.97
C LYS A 521 39.94 23.01 -3.95
N ILE A 522 39.02 22.33 -3.28
CA ILE A 522 37.64 22.83 -3.08
C ILE A 522 37.69 24.09 -2.21
N ARG A 523 38.42 24.06 -1.09
CA ARG A 523 38.57 25.22 -0.20
C ARG A 523 39.10 26.45 -0.94
N ALA A 524 40.12 26.28 -1.78
CA ALA A 524 40.69 27.38 -2.57
C ALA A 524 39.69 28.02 -3.56
N ASN A 525 38.72 27.26 -4.06
CA ASN A 525 37.73 27.75 -5.03
C ASN A 525 36.51 28.41 -4.37
N PHE A 526 36.14 28.01 -3.16
CA PHE A 526 34.90 28.43 -2.49
C PHE A 526 35.14 29.49 -1.41
N ALA A 527 36.17 29.31 -0.57
CA ALA A 527 36.43 30.18 0.58
C ALA A 527 36.60 31.68 0.25
N PRO A 528 37.17 32.09 -0.91
CA PRO A 528 37.29 33.52 -1.23
C PRO A 528 35.95 34.25 -1.46
N HIS A 529 34.84 33.53 -1.57
CA HIS A 529 33.54 34.07 -1.98
C HIS A 529 32.46 33.95 -0.89
N VAL A 530 32.81 33.41 0.29
CA VAL A 530 31.87 33.10 1.38
C VAL A 530 32.50 33.41 2.74
N GLU A 531 31.68 33.68 3.76
CA GLU A 531 32.15 33.99 5.12
C GLU A 531 32.56 32.73 5.89
N GLU A 532 31.79 31.65 5.73
CA GLU A 532 31.99 30.37 6.39
C GLU A 532 32.07 29.25 5.35
N PHE A 533 33.17 28.50 5.36
CA PHE A 533 33.35 27.33 4.49
C PHE A 533 33.78 26.10 5.28
N GLU A 534 33.00 25.03 5.14
CA GLU A 534 33.22 23.78 5.85
C GLU A 534 33.19 22.57 4.90
N VAL A 535 34.14 21.65 5.07
CA VAL A 535 34.13 20.34 4.40
C VAL A 535 33.93 19.28 5.48
N ARG A 536 32.89 18.46 5.33
CA ARG A 536 32.55 17.39 6.27
C ARG A 536 32.58 16.03 5.59
N GLU A 537 33.19 15.06 6.25
CA GLU A 537 32.94 13.65 5.94
C GLU A 537 31.71 13.19 6.70
N VAL A 538 30.71 12.68 5.98
CA VAL A 538 29.49 12.15 6.62
C VAL A 538 29.41 10.65 6.35
N PRO A 539 29.45 9.80 7.39
CA PRO A 539 29.26 8.37 7.20
C PRO A 539 27.87 8.09 6.65
N ARG A 540 27.75 7.08 5.77
CA ARG A 540 26.44 6.58 5.35
C ARG A 540 25.70 6.06 6.60
N PRO A 541 24.47 6.50 6.87
CA PRO A 541 23.68 5.98 7.96
C PRO A 541 23.32 4.53 7.67
N THR A 542 23.35 3.74 8.74
CA THR A 542 22.97 2.35 8.73
C THR A 542 21.46 2.26 8.98
N GLY A 543 20.67 2.26 7.92
CA GLY A 543 19.22 2.01 7.98
C GLY A 543 18.38 2.99 7.16
N GLN A 544 17.34 2.46 6.52
CA GLN A 544 16.32 3.27 5.86
C GLN A 544 15.28 3.71 6.91
N PRO A 545 15.05 5.02 7.10
CA PRO A 545 14.00 5.48 7.99
C PRO A 545 12.63 5.17 7.38
N LYS A 546 11.83 4.35 8.07
CA LYS A 546 10.42 4.08 7.77
C LYS A 546 9.52 5.23 8.22
N ARG A 547 9.88 6.46 7.83
CA ARG A 547 9.35 7.72 8.42
C ARG A 547 7.84 7.90 8.25
N TRP A 548 7.27 7.26 7.24
CA TRP A 548 5.88 7.46 6.82
C TRP A 548 4.96 6.28 7.13
N MET A 549 5.50 5.21 7.72
CA MET A 549 4.68 4.12 8.23
C MET A 549 4.29 4.42 9.67
N VAL A 550 3.07 4.91 9.86
CA VAL A 550 2.52 5.17 11.19
C VAL A 550 2.18 3.84 11.87
N GLU A 551 2.72 3.63 13.06
CA GLU A 551 2.48 2.41 13.83
C GLU A 551 0.97 2.18 14.05
N GLY A 552 0.51 0.99 13.68
CA GLY A 552 -0.88 0.60 13.78
C GLY A 552 -1.68 0.78 12.50
N ALA A 553 -1.23 1.54 11.50
CA ALA A 553 -1.97 1.75 10.26
C ALA A 553 -2.36 0.45 9.54
N GLU A 554 -1.51 -0.58 9.65
CA GLU A 554 -1.70 -1.88 9.02
C GLU A 554 -2.23 -2.96 9.99
N LYS A 555 -2.93 -2.55 11.05
CA LYS A 555 -3.43 -3.48 12.09
C LYS A 555 -4.37 -4.56 11.52
N TYR A 556 -5.20 -4.19 10.55
CA TYR A 556 -6.25 -5.07 10.00
C TYR A 556 -6.00 -5.53 8.56
N TRP A 557 -5.26 -4.72 7.80
CA TRP A 557 -4.84 -4.99 6.44
C TRP A 557 -3.45 -4.46 6.20
N THR A 558 -2.74 -5.10 5.29
CA THR A 558 -1.47 -4.63 4.74
C THR A 558 -1.76 -3.97 3.39
N LEU A 559 -1.38 -2.72 3.25
CA LEU A 559 -1.50 -1.96 2.02
C LEU A 559 -0.55 -2.53 0.96
N TYR A 560 -0.84 -2.30 -0.32
CA TYR A 560 0.04 -2.70 -1.41
C TYR A 560 1.33 -1.90 -1.42
N ASP A 561 2.35 -2.46 -2.06
CA ASP A 561 3.71 -1.90 -2.07
C ASP A 561 3.75 -0.41 -2.47
N ARG A 562 2.96 0.02 -3.47
CA ARG A 562 2.91 1.43 -3.90
C ARG A 562 2.28 2.38 -2.89
N ALA A 563 1.37 1.87 -2.06
CA ALA A 563 0.81 2.61 -0.94
C ALA A 563 1.79 2.68 0.26
N LYS A 564 2.96 2.04 0.15
CA LYS A 564 4.05 2.00 1.14
C LYS A 564 5.31 2.66 0.58
N PRO A 565 5.30 4.00 0.40
CA PRO A 565 6.43 4.70 -0.19
C PRO A 565 7.71 4.43 0.60
N GLU A 566 8.69 3.81 -0.05
CA GLU A 566 10.04 3.71 0.48
C GLU A 566 10.64 5.11 0.62
N TYR A 567 11.49 5.31 1.63
CA TYR A 567 12.16 6.58 1.79
C TYR A 567 13.30 6.72 0.77
N LEU A 568 13.07 7.48 -0.29
CA LEU A 568 14.04 7.82 -1.35
C LEU A 568 15.07 8.87 -0.93
N GLY A 569 15.18 9.17 0.36
CA GLY A 569 16.09 10.22 0.82
C GLY A 569 17.57 9.91 0.55
N PRO A 570 18.48 10.72 1.12
CA PRO A 570 19.90 10.84 0.72
C PRO A 570 20.75 9.57 0.70
N TRP A 571 20.21 8.46 1.19
CA TRP A 571 20.89 7.22 1.53
C TRP A 571 20.34 6.02 0.74
N HIS A 572 19.37 6.23 -0.16
CA HIS A 572 18.85 5.20 -1.06
C HIS A 572 19.81 4.97 -2.24
N SER A 573 21.03 4.52 -1.94
CA SER A 573 21.92 3.93 -2.94
C SER A 573 22.02 2.44 -2.66
N GLY A 574 21.36 1.62 -3.48
CA GLY A 574 21.47 0.18 -3.38
C GLY A 574 20.96 -0.47 -4.64
N ASP A 575 21.87 -1.04 -5.40
CA ASP A 575 21.61 -2.10 -6.37
C ASP A 575 20.52 -3.05 -5.84
N SER A 576 19.38 -3.08 -6.53
CA SER A 576 18.33 -4.07 -6.35
C SER A 576 18.73 -5.43 -6.97
N SER A 577 19.95 -5.89 -6.71
CA SER A 577 20.43 -7.23 -7.11
C SER A 577 20.88 -8.11 -5.92
N GLY A 578 20.78 -7.62 -4.68
CA GLY A 578 21.00 -8.43 -3.49
C GLY A 578 19.73 -9.14 -3.05
N GLY A 579 19.55 -10.39 -3.49
CA GLY A 579 18.49 -11.26 -2.98
C GLY A 579 18.48 -11.34 -1.45
N TRP A 580 17.30 -11.21 -0.87
CA TRP A 580 17.03 -11.37 0.55
C TRP A 580 17.53 -12.73 1.01
N THR A 581 18.57 -12.75 1.85
CA THR A 581 18.82 -13.88 2.74
C THR A 581 18.46 -13.40 4.14
N ASP A 582 17.31 -13.88 4.61
CA ASP A 582 16.83 -13.67 5.98
C ASP A 582 17.85 -14.22 6.97
N GLY A 583 18.32 -13.34 7.86
CA GLY A 583 19.30 -13.62 8.89
C GLY A 583 18.68 -13.70 10.28
N ARG A 584 18.07 -14.87 10.56
CA ARG A 584 17.80 -15.51 11.87
C ARG A 584 16.80 -14.91 12.86
#